data_AF-A0A816ZDP3-F1
#
_entry.id   AF-A0A816ZDP3-F1
#
_cell.length_a   1.000
_cell.length_b   1.000
_cell.length_c   1.000
_cell.angle_alpha   90.00
_cell.angle_beta   90.00
_cell.angle_gamma   90.00
#
_symmetry.space_group_name_H-M   'P 1'
#
loop_
_entity.id
_entity.type
_entity.pdbx_description
1 polymer ?
#
loop_
_entity_poly.entity_id
_entity_poly.type
_entity_poly.pdbx_seq_one_letter_code
_entity_poly.pdbx_strand_id
1 'polypeptide(L)'
;MFLVFRARLQTLRCRLNEAIRTYEYAIRSQSDWKNLHHIAFWEILWCHVFQRQWKEAAVMARTLLEENNWSKATSCFLLATFQFEDNNSVATDEIIQLYKRVPDLKIRLAGKSIPLEKYAIKQCEHFLEQKWLFLPALELVYLMNGFYILAHDHNKLQESLNIVNNALKDVELNHTNDQFYADSYGSGLLLRGVLLHFLHRYDEAHENFDEIINMSKQFDEKSLLAPNAVFEKAIIYIDLKQKQKANEYLQKSINDYKEYQLESRLHFRINAAMQKVKQMDNDFNKYVLINK
;
A
#
# COMPACT_ATOMS: atom_id res chain seq x y z
N MET A 1 -26.22 -5.78 -0.18
CA MET A 1 -25.03 -6.66 -0.19
C MET A 1 -24.54 -7.02 -1.61
N PHE A 2 -25.39 -7.60 -2.48
CA PHE A 2 -24.99 -8.00 -3.85
C PHE A 2 -24.30 -6.90 -4.67
N LEU A 3 -24.83 -5.67 -4.63
CA LEU A 3 -24.26 -4.52 -5.36
C LEU A 3 -22.84 -4.17 -4.91
N VAL A 4 -22.53 -4.27 -3.61
CA VAL A 4 -21.19 -4.02 -3.06
C VAL A 4 -20.19 -5.07 -3.57
N PHE A 5 -20.59 -6.35 -3.62
CA PHE A 5 -19.73 -7.40 -4.20
C PHE A 5 -19.52 -7.21 -5.70
N ARG A 6 -20.56 -6.82 -6.45
CA ARG A 6 -20.44 -6.50 -7.88
C ARG A 6 -19.46 -5.34 -8.09
N ALA A 7 -19.58 -4.28 -7.31
CA ALA A 7 -18.69 -3.14 -7.37
C ALA A 7 -17.24 -3.52 -7.03
N ARG A 8 -17.02 -4.36 -6.02
CA ARG A 8 -15.69 -4.88 -5.69
C ARG A 8 -15.07 -5.66 -6.85
N LEU A 9 -15.85 -6.48 -7.57
CA LEU A 9 -15.37 -7.18 -8.76
C LEU A 9 -15.00 -6.21 -9.90
N GLN A 10 -15.74 -5.12 -10.06
CA GLN A 10 -15.39 -4.04 -11.00
C GLN A 10 -14.08 -3.36 -10.58
N THR A 11 -13.90 -3.04 -9.30
CA THR A 11 -12.64 -2.50 -8.75
C THR A 11 -11.46 -3.43 -9.01
N LEU A 12 -11.60 -4.74 -8.72
CA LEU A 12 -10.53 -5.73 -8.95
C LEU A 12 -10.11 -5.86 -10.42
N ARG A 13 -10.97 -5.45 -11.35
CA ARG A 13 -10.69 -5.41 -12.80
C ARG A 13 -10.31 -4.02 -13.29
N CYS A 14 -9.97 -3.11 -12.38
CA CYS A 14 -9.65 -1.70 -12.64
C CYS A 14 -10.75 -0.92 -13.41
N ARG A 15 -12.02 -1.34 -13.29
CA ARG A 15 -13.17 -0.61 -13.86
C ARG A 15 -13.70 0.43 -12.86
N LEU A 16 -12.84 1.38 -12.48
CA LEU A 16 -13.01 2.22 -11.30
C LEU A 16 -14.26 3.11 -11.36
N ASN A 17 -14.52 3.78 -12.48
CA ASN A 17 -15.72 4.61 -12.65
C ASN A 17 -17.02 3.80 -12.67
N GLU A 18 -16.98 2.55 -13.14
CA GLU A 18 -18.13 1.64 -13.07
C GLU A 18 -18.37 1.17 -11.62
N ALA A 19 -17.29 0.87 -10.89
CA ALA A 19 -17.32 0.50 -9.48
C ALA A 19 -17.91 1.61 -8.61
N ILE A 20 -17.46 2.87 -8.79
CA ILE A 20 -17.97 4.03 -8.06
C ILE A 20 -19.48 4.16 -8.25
N ARG A 21 -19.97 4.17 -9.49
CA ARG A 21 -21.43 4.24 -9.77
C ARG A 21 -22.21 3.09 -9.12
N THR A 22 -21.63 1.90 -9.10
CA THR A 22 -22.28 0.71 -8.52
C THR A 22 -22.30 0.77 -6.99
N TYR A 23 -21.23 1.27 -6.34
CA TYR A 23 -21.20 1.52 -4.90
C TYR A 23 -22.18 2.62 -4.48
N GLU A 24 -22.23 3.74 -5.21
CA GLU A 24 -23.20 4.80 -4.97
C GLU A 24 -24.64 4.30 -5.10
N TYR A 25 -24.92 3.47 -6.12
CA TYR A 25 -26.22 2.83 -6.26
C TYR A 25 -26.52 1.89 -5.08
N ALA A 26 -25.53 1.15 -4.59
CA ALA A 26 -25.69 0.32 -3.39
C ALA A 26 -26.07 1.14 -2.16
N ILE A 27 -25.43 2.31 -1.97
CA ILE A 27 -25.74 3.25 -0.86
C ILE A 27 -27.16 3.80 -1.00
N ARG A 28 -27.59 4.20 -2.20
CA ARG A 28 -28.94 4.75 -2.42
C ARG A 28 -30.05 3.69 -2.30
N SER A 29 -29.73 2.42 -2.50
CA SER A 29 -30.72 1.34 -2.55
C SER A 29 -31.30 0.93 -1.19
N GLN A 30 -30.71 1.38 -0.08
CA GLN A 30 -31.14 1.01 1.26
C GLN A 30 -30.63 2.03 2.30
N SER A 31 -31.32 2.20 3.41
CA SER A 31 -30.93 3.12 4.50
C SER A 31 -30.66 2.45 5.85
N ASP A 32 -30.98 1.16 5.95
CA ASP A 32 -31.07 0.47 7.24
C ASP A 32 -29.70 0.03 7.76
N TRP A 33 -28.79 -0.34 6.84
CA TRP A 33 -27.48 -0.87 7.20
C TRP A 33 -26.36 0.16 6.94
N LYS A 34 -26.19 1.09 7.89
CA LYS A 34 -25.16 2.15 7.82
C LYS A 34 -23.73 1.63 7.69
N ASN A 35 -23.40 0.51 8.34
CA ASN A 35 -22.07 -0.09 8.22
C ASN A 35 -21.75 -0.53 6.78
N LEU A 36 -22.76 -0.95 6.01
CA LEU A 36 -22.56 -1.25 4.59
C LEU A 36 -22.23 0.00 3.78
N HIS A 37 -22.79 1.16 4.14
CA HIS A 37 -22.45 2.45 3.53
C HIS A 37 -21.01 2.81 3.81
N HIS A 38 -20.54 2.66 5.05
CA HIS A 38 -19.14 2.91 5.37
C HIS A 38 -18.18 2.01 4.60
N ILE A 39 -18.54 0.73 4.41
CA ILE A 39 -17.76 -0.17 3.53
C ILE A 39 -17.74 0.36 2.10
N ALA A 40 -18.89 0.80 1.57
CA ALA A 40 -18.95 1.37 0.23
C ALA A 40 -18.15 2.69 0.11
N PHE A 41 -18.20 3.59 1.09
CA PHE A 41 -17.38 4.80 1.12
C PHE A 41 -15.89 4.49 1.16
N TRP A 42 -15.48 3.50 1.96
CA TRP A 42 -14.09 3.03 1.97
C TRP A 42 -13.66 2.51 0.59
N GLU A 43 -14.50 1.75 -0.09
CA GLU A 43 -14.18 1.22 -1.41
C GLU A 43 -14.19 2.31 -2.51
N ILE A 44 -15.10 3.28 -2.44
CA ILE A 44 -15.13 4.45 -3.33
C ILE A 44 -13.86 5.31 -3.14
N LEU A 45 -13.44 5.54 -1.90
CA LEU A 45 -12.20 6.24 -1.56
C LEU A 45 -11.01 5.63 -2.31
N TRP A 46 -10.83 4.31 -2.27
CA TRP A 46 -9.73 3.66 -2.99
C TRP A 46 -9.87 3.75 -4.51
N CYS A 47 -11.09 3.73 -5.05
CA CYS A 47 -11.30 3.96 -6.48
C CYS A 47 -10.85 5.37 -6.91
N HIS A 48 -11.05 6.39 -6.07
CA HIS A 48 -10.51 7.73 -6.31
C HIS A 48 -8.98 7.78 -6.17
N VAL A 49 -8.42 7.15 -5.14
CA VAL A 49 -6.96 7.04 -4.95
C VAL A 49 -6.27 6.40 -6.15
N PHE A 50 -6.81 5.30 -6.69
CA PHE A 50 -6.27 4.65 -7.88
C PHE A 50 -6.37 5.50 -9.15
N GLN A 51 -7.21 6.53 -9.15
CA GLN A 51 -7.33 7.54 -10.22
C GLN A 51 -6.58 8.84 -9.88
N ARG A 52 -5.91 8.92 -8.73
CA ARG A 52 -5.25 10.12 -8.19
C ARG A 52 -6.21 11.32 -8.07
N GLN A 53 -7.49 11.03 -7.78
CA GLN A 53 -8.54 12.01 -7.52
C GLN A 53 -8.54 12.34 -6.02
N TRP A 54 -7.53 13.10 -5.59
CA TRP A 54 -7.20 13.31 -4.18
C TRP A 54 -8.30 14.04 -3.41
N LYS A 55 -8.86 15.10 -4.02
CA LYS A 55 -9.99 15.84 -3.47
C LYS A 55 -11.19 14.93 -3.18
N GLU A 56 -11.60 14.09 -4.12
CA GLU A 56 -12.72 13.17 -3.96
C GLU A 56 -12.43 12.09 -2.91
N ALA A 57 -11.20 11.56 -2.90
CA ALA A 57 -10.75 10.63 -1.86
C ALA A 57 -10.80 11.26 -0.45
N ALA A 58 -10.40 12.53 -0.33
CA ALA A 58 -10.46 13.30 0.91
C ALA A 58 -11.91 13.50 1.38
N VAL A 59 -12.86 13.75 0.48
CA VAL A 59 -14.29 13.84 0.82
C VAL A 59 -14.77 12.54 1.46
N MET A 60 -14.45 11.38 0.86
CA MET A 60 -14.83 10.08 1.42
C MET A 60 -14.14 9.81 2.76
N ALA A 61 -12.86 10.17 2.90
CA ALA A 61 -12.11 10.01 4.16
C ALA A 61 -12.72 10.87 5.29
N ARG A 62 -13.19 12.08 4.97
CA ARG A 62 -13.89 12.97 5.91
C ARG A 62 -15.22 12.38 6.36
N THR A 63 -16.04 11.87 5.44
CA THR A 63 -17.29 11.17 5.78
C THR A 63 -17.02 9.98 6.70
N LEU A 64 -15.99 9.18 6.42
CA LEU A 64 -15.60 8.07 7.29
C LEU A 64 -15.11 8.56 8.67
N LEU A 65 -14.34 9.65 8.75
CA LEU A 65 -13.90 10.21 10.03
C LEU A 65 -15.07 10.68 10.90
N GLU A 66 -16.09 11.26 10.28
CA GLU A 66 -17.28 11.80 10.95
C GLU A 66 -18.26 10.69 11.38
N GLU A 67 -18.51 9.71 10.50
CA GLU A 67 -19.59 8.73 10.68
C GLU A 67 -19.10 7.35 11.19
N ASN A 68 -17.86 6.96 10.89
CA ASN A 68 -17.35 5.61 11.15
C ASN A 68 -16.50 5.55 12.43
N ASN A 69 -16.84 4.61 13.32
CA ASN A 69 -16.15 4.41 14.61
C ASN A 69 -15.14 3.25 14.62
N TRP A 70 -14.89 2.57 13.50
CA TRP A 70 -13.93 1.44 13.43
C TRP A 70 -12.48 1.88 13.56
N SER A 71 -12.10 2.99 12.92
CA SER A 71 -10.76 3.57 13.07
C SER A 71 -10.75 5.03 12.64
N LYS A 72 -11.02 5.92 13.61
CA LYS A 72 -10.97 7.38 13.39
C LYS A 72 -9.54 7.85 13.12
N ALA A 73 -8.54 7.27 13.78
CA ALA A 73 -7.14 7.60 13.52
C ALA A 73 -6.76 7.31 12.06
N THR A 74 -7.17 6.16 11.51
CA THR A 74 -6.92 5.82 10.10
C THR A 74 -7.64 6.80 9.17
N SER A 75 -8.92 7.08 9.40
CA SER A 75 -9.69 7.99 8.55
C SER A 75 -9.14 9.43 8.57
N CYS A 76 -8.70 9.90 9.74
CA CYS A 76 -8.05 11.20 9.91
C CYS A 76 -6.68 11.26 9.19
N PHE A 77 -5.88 10.20 9.30
CA PHE A 77 -4.61 10.09 8.59
C PHE A 77 -4.82 10.10 7.08
N LEU A 78 -5.74 9.29 6.55
CA LEU A 78 -6.06 9.26 5.13
C LEU A 78 -6.55 10.62 4.62
N LEU A 79 -7.41 11.30 5.39
CA LEU A 79 -7.86 12.65 5.07
C LEU A 79 -6.68 13.64 4.97
N ALA A 80 -5.78 13.64 5.96
CA ALA A 80 -4.60 14.49 5.96
C ALA A 80 -3.68 14.20 4.76
N THR A 81 -3.45 12.92 4.47
CA THR A 81 -2.62 12.48 3.35
C THR A 81 -3.21 12.89 2.00
N PHE A 82 -4.51 12.71 1.77
CA PHE A 82 -5.11 13.09 0.50
C PHE A 82 -5.21 14.61 0.33
N GLN A 83 -5.46 15.37 1.40
CA GLN A 83 -5.37 16.84 1.31
C GLN A 83 -3.94 17.32 1.04
N PHE A 84 -2.94 16.64 1.60
CA PHE A 84 -1.53 16.93 1.32
C PHE A 84 -1.18 16.70 -0.15
N GLU A 85 -1.61 15.57 -0.71
CA GLU A 85 -1.40 15.24 -2.14
C GLU A 85 -2.18 16.19 -3.07
N ASP A 86 -3.42 16.55 -2.73
CA ASP A 86 -4.24 17.52 -3.47
C ASP A 86 -3.59 18.91 -3.48
N ASN A 87 -2.90 19.27 -2.40
CA ASN A 87 -2.18 20.54 -2.24
C ASN A 87 -0.72 20.45 -2.74
N ASN A 88 -0.43 19.60 -3.72
CA ASN A 88 0.89 19.43 -4.33
C ASN A 88 2.02 19.17 -3.30
N SER A 89 1.72 18.37 -2.27
CA SER A 89 2.66 18.03 -1.19
C SER A 89 3.18 19.24 -0.40
N VAL A 90 2.36 20.30 -0.31
CA VAL A 90 2.63 21.47 0.54
C VAL A 90 1.82 21.39 1.83
N ALA A 91 2.49 21.50 2.98
CA ALA A 91 1.87 21.45 4.29
C ALA A 91 1.16 22.77 4.64
N THR A 92 -0.18 22.75 4.68
CA THR A 92 -0.99 23.86 5.23
C THR A 92 -1.24 23.67 6.72
N ASP A 93 -1.67 24.72 7.41
CA ASP A 93 -2.07 24.62 8.81
C ASP A 93 -3.19 23.59 9.04
N GLU A 94 -4.18 23.50 8.14
CA GLU A 94 -5.26 22.49 8.23
C GLU A 94 -4.69 21.07 8.19
N ILE A 95 -3.81 20.78 7.22
CA ILE A 95 -3.16 19.46 7.06
C ILE A 95 -2.32 19.14 8.30
N ILE A 96 -1.54 20.11 8.79
CA ILE A 96 -0.71 19.94 9.99
C ILE A 96 -1.58 19.62 11.21
N GLN A 97 -2.72 20.29 11.38
CA GLN A 97 -3.64 20.01 12.50
C GLN A 97 -4.27 18.62 12.39
N LEU A 98 -4.61 18.17 11.18
CA LEU A 98 -5.12 16.81 10.98
C LEU A 98 -4.07 15.75 11.36
N TYR A 99 -2.82 15.90 10.92
CA TYR A 99 -1.73 14.99 11.32
C TYR A 99 -1.48 15.01 12.84
N LYS A 100 -1.51 16.18 13.48
CA LYS A 100 -1.41 16.31 14.95
C LYS A 100 -2.52 15.57 15.70
N ARG A 101 -3.71 15.48 15.11
CA ARG A 101 -4.89 14.86 15.73
C ARG A 101 -4.88 13.33 15.68
N VAL A 102 -4.13 12.72 14.76
CA VAL A 102 -4.15 11.26 14.55
C VAL A 102 -3.81 10.45 15.82
N PRO A 103 -2.77 10.79 16.61
CA PRO A 103 -2.43 10.04 17.83
C PRO A 103 -3.56 10.02 18.86
N ASP A 104 -4.31 11.11 19.00
CA ASP A 104 -5.41 11.25 19.97
C ASP A 104 -6.64 10.42 19.60
N LEU A 105 -6.76 10.02 18.33
CA LEU A 105 -7.87 9.22 17.81
C LEU A 105 -7.61 7.71 17.86
N LYS A 106 -6.43 7.29 18.34
CA LYS A 106 -6.02 5.89 18.41
C LYS A 106 -6.92 5.11 19.35
N ILE A 107 -7.33 3.92 18.92
CA ILE A 107 -8.10 3.00 19.76
C ILE A 107 -7.36 1.69 20.03
N ARG A 108 -7.89 0.91 20.98
CA ARG A 108 -7.51 -0.48 21.18
C ARG A 108 -8.73 -1.36 20.94
N LEU A 109 -8.58 -2.35 20.07
CA LEU A 109 -9.58 -3.40 19.85
C LEU A 109 -9.10 -4.67 20.55
N ALA A 110 -9.92 -5.19 21.49
CA ALA A 110 -9.57 -6.35 22.32
C ALA A 110 -8.18 -6.24 22.98
N GLY A 111 -7.87 -5.05 23.50
CA GLY A 111 -6.59 -4.76 24.18
C GLY A 111 -5.39 -4.54 23.23
N LYS A 112 -5.52 -4.77 21.92
CA LYS A 112 -4.46 -4.55 20.92
C LYS A 112 -4.71 -3.28 20.11
N SER A 113 -3.66 -2.53 19.80
CA SER A 113 -3.78 -1.42 18.85
C SER A 113 -3.93 -1.96 17.43
N ILE A 114 -4.67 -1.23 16.59
CA ILE A 114 -4.80 -1.54 15.18
C ILE A 114 -3.45 -1.29 14.49
N PRO A 115 -2.91 -2.26 13.70
CA PRO A 115 -1.59 -2.10 13.07
C PRO A 115 -1.48 -0.87 12.17
N LEU A 116 -2.54 -0.56 11.40
CA LEU A 116 -2.56 0.60 10.52
C LEU A 116 -2.55 1.93 11.29
N GLU A 117 -3.18 2.01 12.46
CA GLU A 117 -3.12 3.22 13.30
C GLU A 117 -1.72 3.45 13.85
N LYS A 118 -0.99 2.38 14.23
CA LYS A 118 0.40 2.49 14.68
C LYS A 118 1.31 3.01 13.55
N TYR A 119 1.13 2.50 12.34
CA TYR A 119 1.83 2.99 11.16
C TYR A 119 1.51 4.46 10.89
N ALA A 120 0.22 4.82 10.87
CA ALA A 120 -0.24 6.19 10.66
C ALA A 120 0.39 7.17 11.66
N ILE A 121 0.47 6.81 12.95
CA ILE A 121 1.08 7.65 13.98
C ILE A 121 2.56 7.91 13.69
N LYS A 122 3.35 6.90 13.33
CA LYS A 122 4.77 7.12 12.98
C LYS A 122 4.91 8.02 11.75
N GLN A 123 4.06 7.84 10.73
CA GLN A 123 4.06 8.72 9.56
C GLN A 123 3.70 10.16 9.94
N CYS A 124 2.77 10.36 10.89
CA CYS A 124 2.48 11.69 11.44
C CYS A 124 3.68 12.27 12.18
N GLU A 125 4.40 11.48 12.99
CA GLU A 125 5.62 11.93 13.68
C GLU A 125 6.66 12.41 12.66
N HIS A 126 6.94 11.60 11.62
CA HIS A 126 7.88 11.96 10.55
C HIS A 126 7.43 13.25 9.83
N PHE A 127 6.16 13.34 9.44
CA PHE A 127 5.62 14.54 8.81
C PHE A 127 5.72 15.76 9.73
N LEU A 128 5.50 15.61 11.03
CA LEU A 128 5.54 16.74 11.95
C LEU A 128 6.96 17.27 12.20
N GLU A 129 7.99 16.45 11.99
CA GLU A 129 9.39 16.86 12.05
C GLU A 129 9.83 17.67 10.82
N GLN A 130 9.53 17.19 9.59
CA GLN A 130 10.05 17.81 8.35
C GLN A 130 9.00 18.53 7.49
N LYS A 131 7.71 18.44 7.85
CA LYS A 131 6.55 18.97 7.09
C LYS A 131 6.38 18.42 5.67
N TRP A 132 6.93 17.23 5.44
CA TRP A 132 6.89 16.56 4.15
C TRP A 132 6.97 15.03 4.31
N LEU A 133 6.42 14.31 3.34
CA LEU A 133 6.49 12.85 3.24
C LEU A 133 6.73 12.46 1.77
N PHE A 134 7.51 11.41 1.55
CA PHE A 134 7.78 10.88 0.22
C PHE A 134 6.58 10.07 -0.30
N LEU A 135 5.82 10.63 -1.24
CA LEU A 135 4.70 9.98 -1.95
C LEU A 135 3.77 9.14 -1.04
N PRO A 136 3.25 9.70 0.07
CA PRO A 136 2.53 8.95 1.09
C PRO A 136 1.28 8.23 0.56
N ALA A 137 0.59 8.78 -0.45
CA ALA A 137 -0.55 8.07 -1.04
C ALA A 137 -0.14 6.84 -1.86
N LEU A 138 1.00 6.87 -2.56
CA LEU A 138 1.49 5.69 -3.29
C LEU A 138 2.03 4.62 -2.35
N GLU A 139 2.65 5.01 -1.23
CA GLU A 139 3.01 4.06 -0.17
C GLU A 139 1.75 3.37 0.38
N LEU A 140 0.68 4.13 0.61
CA LEU A 140 -0.62 3.57 1.00
C LEU A 140 -1.21 2.62 -0.05
N VAL A 141 -1.08 2.94 -1.35
CA VAL A 141 -1.47 2.05 -2.46
C VAL A 141 -0.69 0.73 -2.38
N TYR A 142 0.63 0.78 -2.16
CA TYR A 142 1.44 -0.42 -1.96
C TYR A 142 0.94 -1.24 -0.77
N LEU A 143 0.83 -0.60 0.39
CA LEU A 143 0.39 -1.25 1.62
C LEU A 143 -0.98 -1.89 1.44
N MET A 144 -1.91 -1.25 0.72
CA MET A 144 -3.25 -1.80 0.46
C MET A 144 -3.34 -2.82 -0.68
N ASN A 145 -2.21 -3.31 -1.20
CA ASN A 145 -2.13 -4.19 -2.37
C ASN A 145 -2.79 -3.59 -3.63
N GLY A 146 -2.87 -2.26 -3.72
CA GLY A 146 -3.54 -1.54 -4.80
C GLY A 146 -2.86 -1.70 -6.16
N PHE A 147 -1.55 -1.96 -6.20
CA PHE A 147 -0.85 -2.19 -7.47
C PHE A 147 -1.32 -3.45 -8.22
N TYR A 148 -1.86 -4.47 -7.53
CA TYR A 148 -2.51 -5.61 -8.21
C TYR A 148 -3.77 -5.20 -8.99
N ILE A 149 -4.46 -4.15 -8.53
CA ILE A 149 -5.61 -3.58 -9.25
C ILE A 149 -5.09 -2.78 -10.44
N LEU A 150 -4.14 -1.86 -10.20
CA LEU A 150 -3.55 -1.02 -11.24
C LEU A 150 -2.82 -1.82 -12.33
N ALA A 151 -2.39 -3.04 -12.05
CA ALA A 151 -1.78 -3.95 -13.03
C ALA A 151 -2.66 -4.25 -14.25
N HIS A 152 -3.97 -4.02 -14.16
CA HIS A 152 -4.88 -4.14 -15.31
C HIS A 152 -4.90 -2.91 -16.21
N ASP A 153 -4.16 -1.85 -15.88
CA ASP A 153 -4.05 -0.61 -16.64
C ASP A 153 -2.58 -0.18 -16.77
N HIS A 154 -1.96 -0.58 -17.89
CA HIS A 154 -0.55 -0.32 -18.17
C HIS A 154 -0.20 1.17 -18.14
N ASN A 155 -1.10 2.04 -18.61
CA ASN A 155 -0.85 3.48 -18.65
C ASN A 155 -0.75 4.05 -17.23
N LYS A 156 -1.65 3.64 -16.32
CA LYS A 156 -1.60 4.05 -14.92
C LYS A 156 -0.31 3.60 -14.23
N LEU A 157 0.15 2.37 -14.50
CA LEU A 157 1.43 1.89 -13.98
C LEU A 157 2.61 2.75 -14.46
N GLN A 158 2.67 3.05 -15.77
CA GLN A 158 3.75 3.87 -16.33
C GLN A 158 3.74 5.30 -15.79
N GLU A 159 2.55 5.91 -15.66
CA GLU A 159 2.40 7.22 -15.03
C GLU A 159 2.87 7.21 -13.58
N SER A 160 2.48 6.20 -12.79
CA SER A 160 2.96 6.03 -11.42
C SER A 160 4.48 5.83 -11.35
N LEU A 161 5.07 5.07 -12.28
CA LEU A 161 6.52 4.88 -12.36
C LEU A 161 7.23 6.21 -12.64
N ASN A 162 6.69 7.04 -13.55
CA ASN A 162 7.25 8.35 -13.85
C ASN A 162 7.19 9.29 -12.63
N ILE A 163 6.08 9.27 -11.88
CA ILE A 163 5.96 10.03 -10.63
C ILE A 163 7.03 9.61 -9.62
N VAL A 164 7.19 8.29 -9.39
CA VAL A 164 8.20 7.76 -8.46
C VAL A 164 9.61 8.12 -8.92
N ASN A 165 9.92 8.00 -10.22
CA ASN A 165 11.24 8.37 -10.76
C ASN A 165 11.55 9.85 -10.57
N ASN A 166 10.58 10.74 -10.77
CA ASN A 166 10.78 12.17 -10.57
C ASN A 166 10.98 12.52 -9.10
N ALA A 167 10.19 11.92 -8.20
CA ALA A 167 10.34 12.12 -6.76
C ALA A 167 11.66 11.55 -6.24
N LEU A 168 12.11 10.40 -6.72
CA LEU A 168 13.42 9.84 -6.35
C LEU A 168 14.56 10.77 -6.74
N LYS A 169 14.55 11.31 -7.97
CA LYS A 169 15.55 12.29 -8.42
C LYS A 169 15.56 13.53 -7.53
N ASP A 170 14.38 14.00 -7.12
CA ASP A 170 14.25 15.14 -6.21
C ASP A 170 14.88 14.83 -4.84
N VAL A 171 14.62 13.64 -4.28
CA VAL A 171 15.24 13.19 -3.03
C VAL A 171 16.77 13.14 -3.13
N GLU A 172 17.30 12.56 -4.22
CA GLU A 172 18.74 12.43 -4.46
C GLU A 172 19.43 13.79 -4.66
N LEU A 173 18.71 14.80 -5.16
CA LEU A 173 19.28 16.13 -5.42
C LEU A 173 19.13 17.09 -4.25
N ASN A 174 17.98 17.06 -3.58
CA ASN A 174 17.56 18.13 -2.66
C ASN A 174 17.47 17.69 -1.20
N HIS A 175 17.43 16.39 -0.91
CA HIS A 175 17.13 15.86 0.43
C HIS A 175 18.23 14.96 1.02
N THR A 176 19.43 14.94 0.44
CA THR A 176 20.52 14.04 0.87
C THR A 176 21.03 14.25 2.29
N ASN A 177 20.84 15.45 2.85
CA ASN A 177 21.21 15.78 4.22
C ASN A 177 20.05 15.67 5.21
N ASP A 178 18.85 15.29 4.74
CA ASP A 178 17.68 15.18 5.61
C ASP A 178 17.80 13.95 6.50
N GLN A 179 17.35 14.09 7.74
CA GLN A 179 17.35 13.00 8.73
C GLN A 179 16.62 11.75 8.22
N PHE A 180 15.59 11.93 7.39
CA PHE A 180 14.76 10.86 6.83
C PHE A 180 15.12 10.51 5.37
N TYR A 181 16.30 10.89 4.90
CA TYR A 181 16.75 10.61 3.54
C TYR A 181 16.69 9.12 3.22
N ALA A 182 17.29 8.27 4.07
CA ALA A 182 17.34 6.83 3.85
C ALA A 182 15.93 6.24 3.73
N ASP A 183 15.01 6.57 4.63
CA ASP A 183 13.62 6.10 4.57
C ASP A 183 12.89 6.58 3.30
N SER A 184 13.10 7.84 2.89
CA SER A 184 12.47 8.41 1.69
C SER A 184 12.99 7.75 0.42
N TYR A 185 14.31 7.63 0.29
CA TYR A 185 14.97 6.98 -0.83
C TYR A 185 14.59 5.49 -0.91
N GLY A 186 14.67 4.77 0.22
CA GLY A 186 14.26 3.36 0.30
C GLY A 186 12.78 3.13 -0.03
N SER A 187 11.88 4.04 0.38
CA SER A 187 10.47 4.01 0.01
C SER A 187 10.28 4.21 -1.51
N GLY A 188 11.03 5.12 -2.11
CA GLY A 188 11.04 5.31 -3.55
C GLY A 188 11.56 4.10 -4.31
N LEU A 189 12.65 3.48 -3.87
CA LEU A 189 13.14 2.23 -4.44
C LEU A 189 12.10 1.11 -4.34
N LEU A 190 11.39 1.00 -3.20
CA LEU A 190 10.38 -0.02 -3.00
C LEU A 190 9.22 0.16 -4.00
N LEU A 191 8.69 1.38 -4.08
CA LEU A 191 7.61 1.71 -5.01
C LEU A 191 8.04 1.52 -6.47
N ARG A 192 9.25 1.96 -6.83
CA ARG A 192 9.82 1.79 -8.17
C ARG A 192 9.97 0.32 -8.52
N GLY A 193 10.54 -0.49 -7.62
CA GLY A 193 10.70 -1.93 -7.81
C GLY A 193 9.37 -2.66 -8.00
N VAL A 194 8.36 -2.34 -7.20
CA VAL A 194 7.01 -2.93 -7.34
C VAL A 194 6.36 -2.56 -8.67
N LEU A 195 6.47 -1.29 -9.09
CA LEU A 195 5.94 -0.85 -10.38
C LEU A 195 6.67 -1.53 -11.56
N LEU A 196 8.00 -1.60 -11.51
CA LEU A 196 8.81 -2.31 -12.50
C LEU A 196 8.45 -3.81 -12.56
N HIS A 197 8.19 -4.43 -11.41
CA HIS A 197 7.70 -5.80 -11.33
C HIS A 197 6.38 -5.97 -12.08
N PHE A 198 5.37 -5.14 -11.82
CA PHE A 198 4.10 -5.22 -12.56
C PHE A 198 4.21 -4.85 -14.04
N LEU A 199 5.30 -4.17 -14.43
CA LEU A 199 5.67 -3.90 -15.83
C LEU A 199 6.56 -4.99 -16.44
N HIS A 200 6.79 -6.10 -15.73
CA HIS A 200 7.63 -7.24 -16.14
C HIS A 200 9.12 -6.89 -16.36
N ARG A 201 9.62 -5.79 -15.77
CA ARG A 201 11.03 -5.38 -15.79
C ARG A 201 11.74 -5.95 -14.56
N TYR A 202 11.82 -7.28 -14.50
CA TYR A 202 12.20 -8.02 -13.31
C TYR A 202 13.63 -7.75 -12.82
N ASP A 203 14.59 -7.60 -13.72
CA ASP A 203 15.99 -7.35 -13.35
C ASP A 203 16.15 -5.99 -12.65
N GLU A 204 15.58 -4.93 -13.24
CA GLU A 204 15.57 -3.59 -12.63
C GLU A 204 14.79 -3.56 -11.31
N ALA A 205 13.69 -4.32 -11.21
CA ALA A 205 12.96 -4.45 -9.96
C ALA A 205 13.83 -5.11 -8.86
N HIS A 206 14.57 -6.16 -9.21
CA HIS A 206 15.51 -6.81 -8.29
C HIS A 206 16.63 -5.87 -7.84
N GLU A 207 17.22 -5.08 -8.73
CA GLU A 207 18.25 -4.09 -8.39
C GLU A 207 17.76 -3.12 -7.32
N ASN A 208 16.54 -2.59 -7.47
CA ASN A 208 15.91 -1.71 -6.48
C ASN A 208 15.76 -2.40 -5.11
N PHE A 209 15.28 -3.64 -5.10
CA PHE A 209 15.10 -4.37 -3.86
C PHE A 209 16.43 -4.77 -3.21
N ASP A 210 17.45 -5.08 -4.00
CA ASP A 210 18.80 -5.37 -3.51
C ASP A 210 19.44 -4.14 -2.86
N GLU A 211 19.25 -2.97 -3.44
CA GLU A 211 19.73 -1.71 -2.86
C GLU A 211 19.08 -1.42 -1.50
N ILE A 212 17.76 -1.63 -1.36
CA ILE A 212 17.06 -1.52 -0.06
C ILE A 212 17.65 -2.50 0.97
N ILE A 213 17.89 -3.75 0.57
CA ILE A 213 18.45 -4.77 1.47
C ILE A 213 19.87 -4.37 1.90
N ASN A 214 20.69 -3.88 0.98
CA ASN A 214 22.06 -3.44 1.26
C ASN A 214 22.12 -2.24 2.20
N MET A 215 21.17 -1.30 2.07
CA MET A 215 21.09 -0.14 2.97
C MET A 215 20.34 -0.42 4.28
N SER A 216 19.89 -1.66 4.53
CA SER A 216 18.99 -1.99 5.65
C SER A 216 19.43 -1.47 7.03
N LYS A 217 20.73 -1.33 7.28
CA LYS A 217 21.30 -0.78 8.52
C LYS A 217 21.07 0.73 8.71
N GLN A 218 20.66 1.44 7.67
CA GLN A 218 20.41 2.89 7.68
C GLN A 218 18.96 3.23 8.05
N PHE A 219 18.05 2.25 8.05
CA PHE A 219 16.65 2.46 8.40
C PHE A 219 16.42 2.34 9.91
N ASP A 220 15.30 2.88 10.39
CA ASP A 220 14.74 2.56 11.71
C ASP A 220 14.60 1.03 11.85
N GLU A 221 14.94 0.47 13.02
CA GLU A 221 14.86 -0.98 13.27
C GLU A 221 13.45 -1.56 13.02
N LYS A 222 12.41 -0.73 13.16
CA LYS A 222 11.01 -1.10 12.91
C LYS A 222 10.55 -0.77 11.50
N SER A 223 11.45 -0.36 10.61
CA SER A 223 11.13 -0.04 9.23
C SER A 223 10.60 -1.26 8.49
N LEU A 224 9.56 -1.03 7.69
CA LEU A 224 8.96 -2.06 6.85
C LEU A 224 9.74 -2.31 5.56
N LEU A 225 10.71 -1.46 5.20
CA LEU A 225 11.31 -1.42 3.86
C LEU A 225 12.05 -2.71 3.51
N ALA A 226 13.06 -3.08 4.31
CA ALA A 226 13.86 -4.28 4.06
C ALA A 226 13.05 -5.59 4.04
N PRO A 227 12.17 -5.91 5.02
CA PRO A 227 11.39 -7.14 4.97
C PRO A 227 10.44 -7.18 3.78
N ASN A 228 9.86 -6.04 3.38
CA ASN A 228 9.01 -5.95 2.20
C ASN A 228 9.80 -6.11 0.90
N ALA A 229 10.99 -5.52 0.76
CA ALA A 229 11.85 -5.70 -0.41
C ALA A 229 12.23 -7.17 -0.61
N VAL A 230 12.61 -7.87 0.48
CA VAL A 230 12.91 -9.31 0.45
C VAL A 230 11.68 -10.13 0.01
N PHE A 231 10.49 -9.78 0.52
CA PHE A 231 9.24 -10.40 0.11
C PHE A 231 8.94 -10.16 -1.38
N GLU A 232 9.07 -8.94 -1.90
CA GLU A 232 8.79 -8.65 -3.31
C GLU A 232 9.77 -9.37 -4.25
N LYS A 233 11.05 -9.54 -3.85
CA LYS A 233 11.97 -10.44 -4.58
C LYS A 233 11.45 -11.86 -4.66
N ALA A 234 10.88 -12.41 -3.58
CA ALA A 234 10.27 -13.74 -3.62
C ALA A 234 9.09 -13.79 -4.60
N ILE A 235 8.26 -12.74 -4.68
CA ILE A 235 7.14 -12.69 -5.62
C ILE A 235 7.64 -12.73 -7.07
N ILE A 236 8.69 -11.98 -7.41
CA ILE A 236 9.31 -12.08 -8.74
C ILE A 236 9.77 -13.50 -9.03
N TYR A 237 10.43 -14.18 -8.08
CA TYR A 237 10.84 -15.58 -8.27
C TYR A 237 9.67 -16.54 -8.44
N ILE A 238 8.51 -16.27 -7.82
CA ILE A 238 7.28 -17.05 -8.06
C ILE A 238 6.81 -16.86 -9.51
N ASP A 239 6.80 -15.62 -10.01
CA ASP A 239 6.39 -15.31 -11.38
C ASP A 239 7.31 -15.98 -12.40
N LEU A 240 8.63 -15.94 -12.15
CA LEU A 240 9.67 -16.61 -12.95
C LEU A 240 9.72 -18.13 -12.76
N LYS A 241 8.82 -18.71 -11.97
CA LYS A 241 8.76 -20.14 -11.65
C LYS A 241 10.03 -20.71 -10.98
N GLN A 242 10.85 -19.84 -10.36
CA GLN A 242 12.07 -20.21 -9.64
C GLN A 242 11.77 -20.56 -8.18
N LYS A 243 11.12 -21.72 -8.00
CA LYS A 243 10.58 -22.15 -6.70
C LYS A 243 11.58 -22.14 -5.54
N GLN A 244 12.80 -22.64 -5.76
CA GLN A 244 13.80 -22.75 -4.71
C GLN A 244 14.17 -21.37 -4.14
N LYS A 245 14.46 -20.41 -5.02
CA LYS A 245 14.74 -19.02 -4.62
C LYS A 245 13.53 -18.33 -4.01
N ALA A 246 12.33 -18.57 -4.54
CA ALA A 246 11.10 -18.04 -3.93
C ALA A 246 10.97 -18.49 -2.46
N ASN A 247 11.15 -19.77 -2.16
CA ASN A 247 11.11 -20.28 -0.79
C ASN A 247 12.22 -19.69 0.09
N GLU A 248 13.44 -19.59 -0.43
CA GLU A 248 14.57 -18.99 0.28
C GLU A 248 14.25 -17.56 0.74
N TYR A 249 13.78 -16.70 -0.18
CA TYR A 249 13.46 -15.31 0.14
C TYR A 249 12.21 -15.17 1.03
N LEU A 250 11.20 -16.05 0.89
CA LEU A 250 10.05 -16.07 1.81
C LEU A 250 10.49 -16.42 3.24
N GLN A 251 11.39 -17.39 3.41
CA GLN A 251 11.95 -17.74 4.72
C GLN A 251 12.83 -16.61 5.27
N LYS A 252 13.65 -15.98 4.41
CA LYS A 252 14.48 -14.83 4.78
C LYS A 252 13.63 -13.67 5.33
N SER A 253 12.53 -13.35 4.67
CA SER A 253 11.61 -12.29 5.10
C SER A 253 10.99 -12.56 6.49
N ILE A 254 10.80 -13.83 6.87
CA ILE A 254 10.30 -14.22 8.21
C ILE A 254 11.41 -14.21 9.27
N ASN A 255 12.58 -14.75 8.94
CA ASN A 255 13.59 -15.10 9.93
C ASN A 255 14.50 -13.93 10.29
N ASP A 256 14.78 -13.06 9.32
CA ASP A 256 15.79 -12.01 9.45
C ASP A 256 15.21 -10.69 10.01
N TYR A 257 13.89 -10.55 10.09
CA TYR A 257 13.20 -9.32 10.48
C TYR A 257 12.07 -9.59 11.48
N LYS A 258 11.94 -8.75 12.51
CA LYS A 258 10.90 -8.87 13.56
C LYS A 258 10.46 -7.50 14.05
N GLU A 259 9.24 -7.43 14.59
CA GLU A 259 8.68 -6.25 15.27
C GLU A 259 8.62 -4.96 14.41
N TYR A 260 8.72 -5.10 13.09
CA TYR A 260 8.60 -4.00 12.14
C TYR A 260 7.14 -3.58 11.92
N GLN A 261 6.96 -2.39 11.36
CA GLN A 261 5.65 -1.86 11.07
C GLN A 261 4.87 -2.77 10.12
N LEU A 262 3.60 -3.02 10.46
CA LEU A 262 2.70 -3.85 9.67
C LEU A 262 3.19 -5.29 9.45
N GLU A 263 4.03 -5.84 10.34
CA GLU A 263 4.52 -7.22 10.30
C GLU A 263 3.41 -8.26 10.08
N SER A 264 2.33 -8.20 10.87
CA SER A 264 1.18 -9.10 10.71
C SER A 264 0.57 -9.07 9.30
N ARG A 265 0.62 -7.92 8.63
CA ARG A 265 0.14 -7.76 7.26
C ARG A 265 1.09 -8.41 6.26
N LEU A 266 2.40 -8.22 6.42
CA LEU A 266 3.39 -8.89 5.56
C LEU A 266 3.34 -10.41 5.75
N HIS A 267 3.22 -10.90 6.98
CA HIS A 267 3.07 -12.33 7.26
C HIS A 267 1.85 -12.95 6.57
N PHE A 268 0.73 -12.22 6.50
CA PHE A 268 -0.42 -12.69 5.74
C PHE A 268 -0.10 -12.83 4.23
N ARG A 269 0.63 -11.87 3.65
CA ARG A 269 1.08 -11.91 2.25
C ARG A 269 2.07 -13.06 2.01
N ILE A 270 3.03 -13.26 2.92
CA ILE A 270 4.00 -14.37 2.88
C ILE A 270 3.26 -15.72 2.91
N ASN A 271 2.31 -15.91 3.82
CA ASN A 271 1.53 -17.13 3.90
C ASN A 271 0.75 -17.41 2.59
N ALA A 272 0.13 -16.39 2.00
CA ALA A 272 -0.53 -16.52 0.71
C ALA A 272 0.44 -16.90 -0.41
N ALA A 273 1.64 -16.29 -0.44
CA ALA A 273 2.69 -16.62 -1.40
C ALA A 273 3.22 -18.05 -1.22
N MET A 274 3.41 -18.52 0.01
CA MET A 274 3.81 -19.90 0.31
C MET A 274 2.77 -20.91 -0.19
N GLN A 275 1.48 -20.60 -0.11
CA GLN A 275 0.44 -21.46 -0.68
C GLN A 275 0.51 -21.51 -2.21
N LYS A 276 0.80 -20.39 -2.89
CA LYS A 276 1.04 -20.38 -4.34
C LYS A 276 2.24 -21.26 -4.71
N VAL A 277 3.34 -21.15 -3.96
CA VAL A 277 4.54 -21.98 -4.16
C VAL A 277 4.22 -23.49 -4.03
N LYS A 278 3.42 -23.89 -3.04
CA LYS A 278 2.98 -25.28 -2.88
C LYS A 278 2.11 -25.77 -4.04
N GLN A 279 1.27 -24.89 -4.60
CA GLN A 279 0.42 -25.25 -5.75
C GLN A 279 1.24 -25.50 -7.02
N MET A 280 2.38 -24.84 -7.20
CA MET A 280 3.28 -25.06 -8.35
C MET A 280 3.77 -26.52 -8.44
N ASP A 281 3.93 -27.21 -7.31
CA ASP A 281 4.31 -28.64 -7.28
C ASP A 281 3.19 -29.55 -7.78
N ASN A 282 1.94 -29.21 -7.45
CA ASN A 282 0.77 -30.00 -7.79
C ASN A 282 0.44 -29.91 -9.28
N ASP A 283 0.64 -28.72 -9.87
CA ASP A 283 0.44 -28.53 -11.32
C ASP A 283 1.50 -29.30 -12.12
N PHE A 284 2.77 -29.28 -11.70
CA PHE A 284 3.83 -30.08 -12.33
C PHE A 284 3.51 -31.58 -12.29
N ASN A 285 3.06 -32.10 -11.13
CA ASN A 285 2.69 -33.51 -10.99
C ASN A 285 1.47 -33.90 -11.83
N LYS A 286 0.48 -33.02 -12.00
CA LYS A 286 -0.67 -33.25 -12.90
C LYS A 286 -0.23 -33.31 -14.37
N TYR A 287 0.65 -32.41 -14.82
CA TYR A 287 1.17 -32.43 -16.19
C TYR A 287 1.96 -33.71 -16.51
N VAL A 288 2.73 -34.23 -15.54
CA VAL A 288 3.48 -35.48 -15.70
C VAL A 288 2.57 -36.72 -15.75
N LEU A 289 1.45 -36.71 -15.02
CA LEU A 289 0.49 -37.83 -14.99
C LEU A 289 -0.43 -37.87 -16.22
N ILE A 290 -0.67 -36.74 -16.89
CA ILE A 290 -1.50 -36.68 -18.11
C ILE A 290 -0.68 -37.05 -19.36
N ASN A 291 0.64 -36.93 -19.31
CA ASN A 291 1.55 -37.22 -20.44
C ASN A 291 2.30 -38.56 -20.29
N LYS A 292 1.77 -39.48 -19.47
CA LYS A 292 2.17 -40.89 -19.39
C LYS A 292 0.99 -41.76 -19.80
#